data_AF-A0A963MB18-F1
#
_entry.id   AF-A0A963MB18-F1
#
_cell.length_a   1.000
_cell.length_b   1.000
_cell.length_c   1.000
_cell.angle_alpha   90.00
_cell.angle_beta   90.00
_cell.angle_gamma   90.00
#
_symmetry.space_group_name_H-M   'P 1'
#
loop_
_entity.id
_entity.type
_entity.pdbx_description
1 polymer ?
#
loop_
_entity_poly.entity_id
_entity_poly.type
_entity_poly.pdbx_seq_one_letter_code
_entity_poly.pdbx_strand_id
1 'polypeptide(L)' 'LWSGAVAETAAPGDADTLALQALNTKLHHDPRVDVSMLPFSDGLTLARIR' A
#
# COMPACT_ATOMS: atom_id res chain seq x y z
N LEU A 1 3.71 -1.18 5.45
CA LEU A 1 3.84 -2.61 5.15
C LEU A 1 3.00 -3.45 6.11
N TRP A 2 2.48 -2.90 7.20
CA TRP A 2 1.47 -3.56 8.04
C TRP A 2 1.94 -4.92 8.54
N SER A 3 3.13 -4.96 9.13
CA SER A 3 3.84 -6.18 9.54
C SER A 3 4.02 -7.22 8.43
N GLY A 4 3.95 -6.80 7.17
CA GLY A 4 4.01 -7.66 5.97
C GLY A 4 2.65 -8.16 5.48
N ALA A 5 1.56 -8.01 6.24
CA ALA A 5 0.27 -8.59 5.90
C ALA A 5 -0.34 -8.09 4.58
N VAL A 6 0.02 -6.88 4.12
CA VAL A 6 -0.44 -6.38 2.81
C VAL A 6 0.12 -7.18 1.63
N ALA A 7 1.17 -7.98 1.82
CA ALA A 7 1.71 -8.87 0.80
C ALA A 7 1.01 -10.25 0.76
N GLU A 8 0.19 -10.57 1.76
CA GLU A 8 -0.50 -11.85 1.91
C GLU A 8 -1.96 -11.76 1.46
N THR A 9 -2.65 -12.89 1.34
CA THR A 9 -4.11 -12.87 1.15
C THR A 9 -4.78 -12.39 2.45
N ALA A 10 -5.56 -11.31 2.38
CA ALA A 10 -6.27 -10.79 3.54
C ALA A 10 -7.25 -11.83 4.11
N ALA A 11 -7.27 -11.95 5.44
CA ALA A 11 -8.21 -12.85 6.11
C ALA A 11 -9.67 -12.38 5.93
N PRO A 12 -10.66 -13.29 5.97
CA PRO A 12 -12.06 -12.91 5.93
C PRO A 12 -12.41 -11.92 7.05
N GLY A 13 -12.90 -10.73 6.67
CA GLY A 13 -13.27 -9.68 7.61
C GLY A 13 -12.13 -8.74 8.04
N ASP A 14 -10.90 -8.95 7.57
CA ASP A 14 -9.78 -8.03 7.79
C ASP A 14 -9.90 -6.80 6.88
N ALA A 15 -10.75 -5.87 7.30
CA ALA A 15 -11.04 -4.64 6.56
C ALA A 15 -9.81 -3.74 6.42
N ASP A 16 -8.88 -3.78 7.39
CA ASP A 16 -7.69 -2.93 7.39
C ASP A 16 -6.68 -3.40 6.33
N THR A 17 -6.36 -4.70 6.30
CA THR A 17 -5.46 -5.25 5.27
C THR A 17 -6.05 -5.06 3.87
N LEU A 18 -7.36 -5.29 3.70
CA LEU A 18 -8.05 -5.07 2.43
C LEU A 18 -7.98 -3.60 1.98
N ALA A 19 -8.22 -2.66 2.89
CA ALA A 19 -8.16 -1.22 2.58
C ALA A 19 -6.75 -0.80 2.18
N LEU A 20 -5.71 -1.28 2.88
CA LEU A 20 -4.32 -0.98 2.57
C LEU A 20 -3.89 -1.58 1.23
N GLN A 21 -4.31 -2.81 0.90
CA GLN A 21 -4.06 -3.43 -0.40
C GLN A 21 -4.72 -2.66 -1.55
N ALA A 22 -5.97 -2.24 -1.36
CA ALA A 22 -6.67 -1.40 -2.32
C ALA A 22 -5.97 -0.05 -2.52
N LEU A 23 -5.53 0.59 -1.43
CA LEU A 23 -4.78 1.85 -1.50
C LEU A 23 -3.44 1.67 -2.25
N ASN A 24 -2.66 0.65 -1.92
CA ASN A 24 -1.38 0.37 -2.59
C ASN A 24 -1.59 0.13 -4.09
N THR A 25 -2.60 -0.65 -4.46
CA THR A 25 -2.95 -0.92 -5.87
C THR A 25 -3.37 0.36 -6.59
N LYS A 26 -4.18 1.20 -5.94
CA LYS A 26 -4.62 2.48 -6.49
C LYS A 26 -3.44 3.41 -6.75
N LEU A 27 -2.58 3.60 -5.76
CA LEU A 27 -1.42 4.49 -5.89
C LEU A 27 -0.45 4.00 -6.96
N HIS A 28 -0.19 2.69 -7.04
CA HIS A 28 0.72 2.12 -8.05
C HIS A 28 0.27 2.41 -9.49
N HIS A 29 -1.04 2.45 -9.74
CA HIS A 29 -1.62 2.69 -11.06
C HIS A 29 -2.11 4.13 -11.28
N ASP A 30 -1.92 5.04 -10.31
CA ASP A 30 -2.42 6.42 -10.44
C ASP A 30 -1.52 7.23 -11.38
N PRO A 31 -2.01 7.69 -12.54
CA PRO A 31 -1.18 8.40 -13.52
C PRO A 31 -0.82 9.83 -13.08
N ARG A 32 -1.34 10.32 -11.95
CA ARG A 32 -1.08 11.68 -11.45
C ARG A 32 0.15 11.75 -10.54
N VAL A 33 0.69 10.60 -10.11
CA VAL A 33 1.80 10.54 -9.16
C VAL A 33 2.89 9.58 -9.59
N ASP A 34 4.14 9.90 -9.23
CA ASP A 34 5.22 8.94 -9.15
C ASP A 34 5.29 8.38 -7.72
N VAL A 35 5.38 7.06 -7.59
CA VAL A 35 5.31 6.37 -6.30
C VAL A 35 6.61 5.61 -6.01
N SER A 36 7.09 5.69 -4.77
CA SER A 36 8.14 4.84 -4.22
C SER A 36 7.72 4.29 -2.86
N MET A 37 7.79 2.98 -2.69
CA MET A 37 7.49 2.30 -1.43
C MET A 37 8.79 1.81 -0.79
N LEU A 38 9.05 2.26 0.43
CA LEU A 38 10.27 1.97 1.17
C LEU A 38 9.96 1.04 2.36
N PRO A 39 10.76 -0.01 2.60
CA PRO A 39 10.64 -0.87 3.77
C PRO A 39 11.26 -0.21 5.01
N PHE A 40 10.92 1.05 5.26
CA PHE A 40 11.37 1.79 6.44
C PHE A 40 10.29 1.75 7.53
N SER A 41 10.67 1.40 8.76
CA SER A 41 9.73 1.12 9.85
C SER A 41 8.67 0.10 9.40
N ASP A 42 7.41 0.28 9.77
CA ASP A 42 6.29 -0.49 9.24
C ASP A 42 5.80 0.02 7.86
N GLY A 43 6.74 0.41 6.99
CA GLY A 43 6.54 0.86 5.62
C GLY A 43 6.20 2.35 5.45
N LEU A 44 6.79 2.95 4.42
CA LEU A 44 6.58 4.33 4.02
C LEU A 44 6.35 4.41 2.51
N THR A 45 5.27 5.06 2.08
CA THR A 45 4.99 5.34 0.67
C THR A 45 5.15 6.82 0.40
N LEU A 46 6.06 7.17 -0.51
CA LEU A 46 6.21 8.52 -1.04
C LEU A 46 5.45 8.61 -2.37
N ALA A 47 4.59 9.61 -2.50
CA ALA A 47 3.86 9.89 -3.73
C ALA A 47 4.11 11.35 -4.14
N ARG A 48 4.81 11.55 -5.25
CA ARG A 48 5.11 12.88 -5.80
C ARG A 48 4.13 13.19 -6.91
N ILE A 49 3.42 14.32 -6.80
CA ILE A 49 2.55 14.80 -7.88
C ILE A 49 3.41 15.15 -9.10
N ARG A 50 2.95 14.74 -10.28
CA ARG A 50 3.58 15.07 -11.55
C ARG A 50 3.28 16.49 -11.99
#